data_AF-A0A2G1Y394-F1
#
_entry.id   AF-A0A2G1Y394-F1
#
_cell.length_a   1.000
_cell.length_b   1.000
_cell.length_c   1.000
_cell.angle_alpha   90.00
_cell.angle_beta   90.00
_cell.angle_gamma   90.00
#
_symmetry.space_group_name_H-M   'P 1'
#
loop_
_entity.id
_entity.type
_entity.pdbx_description
1 polymer ?
#
loop_
_entity_poly.entity_id
_entity_poly.type
_entity_poly.pdbx_seq_one_letter_code
_entity_poly.pdbx_strand_id
1 'polypeptide(L)' 'FAACASCHGEDGKGQYGTAPSLVSYDIDLLRNVLKNGKEGMIGTMPAFPYISDEEVAAIAEHLNNTK' A
#
# COMPACT_ATOMS: atom_id res chain seq x y z
N PHE A 1 -4.89 9.10 2.50
CA PHE A 1 -3.66 8.61 1.84
C PHE A 1 -2.35 9.21 2.39
N ALA A 2 -2.37 10.36 3.08
CA ALA A 2 -1.14 11.03 3.56
C ALA A 2 -0.17 10.14 4.36
N ALA A 3 -0.67 9.22 5.20
CA ALA A 3 0.16 8.28 5.95
C ALA A 3 0.89 7.25 5.05
N CYS A 4 0.32 6.91 3.90
CA CYS A 4 0.90 5.99 2.92
C CYS A 4 1.93 6.69 2.03
N ALA A 5 1.64 7.96 1.67
CA ALA A 5 2.45 8.77 0.77
C ALA A 5 3.84 9.09 1.31
N SER A 6 4.03 9.08 2.63
CA SER A 6 5.33 9.26 3.27
C SER A 6 6.39 8.26 2.81
N CYS A 7 5.97 7.04 2.43
CA CYS A 7 6.84 6.00 1.90
C CYS A 7 6.58 5.71 0.42
N HIS A 8 5.30 5.71 0.00
CA HIS A 8 4.89 5.28 -1.35
C HIS A 8 4.70 6.43 -2.34
N GLY A 9 5.01 7.67 -1.95
CA GLY A 9 4.81 8.85 -2.78
C GLY A 9 3.35 9.30 -2.83
N GLU A 10 3.11 10.57 -3.16
CA GLU A 10 1.76 11.14 -3.24
C GLU A 10 0.92 10.50 -4.35
N ASP A 11 1.57 10.00 -5.40
CA ASP A 11 0.94 9.30 -6.52
C ASP A 11 0.88 7.77 -6.31
N GLY A 12 1.36 7.27 -5.16
CA GLY A 12 1.40 5.84 -4.88
C GLY A 12 2.32 5.05 -5.82
N LYS A 13 3.17 5.69 -6.64
CA LYS A 13 4.07 5.00 -7.57
C LYS A 13 5.35 4.50 -6.91
N GLY A 14 5.49 4.71 -5.61
CA GLY A 14 6.63 4.28 -4.82
C GLY A 14 7.81 5.25 -4.92
N GLN A 15 8.83 4.98 -4.11
CA GLN A 15 10.06 5.75 -4.05
C GLN A 15 11.24 4.78 -4.08
N TYR A 16 12.18 5.01 -5.00
CA TYR A 16 13.33 4.11 -5.18
C TYR A 16 14.10 3.90 -3.87
N GLY A 17 14.31 2.63 -3.51
CA GLY A 17 15.00 2.24 -2.28
C GLY A 17 14.18 2.38 -0.99
N THR A 18 12.92 2.79 -1.07
CA THR A 18 12.04 2.96 0.11
C THR A 18 10.79 2.09 0.03
N ALA A 19 10.01 2.22 -1.05
CA ALA A 19 8.77 1.48 -1.17
C ALA A 19 8.40 1.22 -2.64
N PRO A 20 7.75 0.08 -2.96
CA PRO A 20 7.33 -0.23 -4.31
C PRO A 20 6.09 0.58 -4.71
N SER A 21 5.82 0.59 -6.02
CA SER A 21 4.59 1.11 -6.60
C SER A 21 3.37 0.32 -6.12
N LEU A 22 2.31 1.02 -5.71
CA LEU A 22 1.05 0.45 -5.24
C LEU A 22 -0.03 0.39 -6.32
N VAL A 23 0.09 1.17 -7.40
CA VAL A 23 -0.96 1.31 -8.44
C VAL A 23 -1.15 0.06 -9.31
N SER A 24 -0.32 -0.97 -9.11
CA SER A 24 -0.30 -2.20 -9.91
C SER A 24 -0.87 -3.43 -9.19
N TYR A 25 -1.23 -3.31 -7.91
CA TYR A 25 -1.59 -4.47 -7.08
C TYR A 25 -3.11 -4.69 -6.99
N ASP A 26 -3.50 -5.95 -6.89
CA ASP A 26 -4.89 -6.33 -6.63
C ASP A 26 -5.26 -6.12 -5.14
N ILE A 27 -6.57 -6.08 -4.89
CA ILE A 27 -7.12 -5.83 -3.56
C ILE A 27 -6.78 -6.93 -2.55
N ASP A 28 -6.60 -8.17 -2.98
CA ASP A 28 -6.33 -9.29 -2.10
C ASP A 28 -4.90 -9.23 -1.57
N LEU A 29 -3.96 -8.88 -2.44
CA LEU A 29 -2.57 -8.59 -2.07
C LEU A 29 -2.51 -7.38 -1.14
N LEU A 30 -3.20 -6.28 -1.45
CA LEU A 30 -3.26 -5.10 -0.59
C LEU A 30 -3.79 -5.47 0.79
N ARG A 31 -4.91 -6.21 0.86
CA ARG A 31 -5.49 -6.68 2.12
C ARG A 31 -4.51 -7.52 2.92
N ASN A 32 -3.86 -8.49 2.28
CA ASN A 32 -2.93 -9.37 2.96
C ASN A 32 -1.70 -8.62 3.50
N VAL A 33 -1.10 -7.73 2.71
CA VAL A 33 0.05 -6.94 3.13
C VAL A 33 -0.34 -5.92 4.20
N LEU A 34 -1.50 -5.29 4.11
CA LEU A 34 -1.97 -4.38 5.15
C LEU A 34 -2.26 -5.12 6.46
N LYS A 35 -2.83 -6.33 6.42
CA LYS A 35 -3.11 -7.09 7.66
C LYS A 35 -1.86 -7.68 8.30
N ASN A 36 -0.93 -8.18 7.49
CA ASN A 36 0.18 -9.01 7.97
C ASN A 36 1.56 -8.36 7.84
N GLY A 37 1.65 -7.21 7.16
CA GLY A 37 2.92 -6.66 6.70
C GLY A 37 3.53 -7.51 5.58
N LYS A 38 4.74 -7.14 5.15
CA LYS A 38 5.52 -7.92 4.19
C LYS A 38 7.00 -7.61 4.29
N GLU A 39 7.82 -8.62 4.52
CA GLU A 39 9.26 -8.52 4.35
C GLU A 39 9.62 -8.67 2.86
N GLY A 40 10.46 -7.77 2.37
CA GLY A 40 10.91 -7.76 0.98
C GLY A 40 12.36 -7.31 0.85
N MET A 41 12.85 -7.32 -0.39
CA MET A 41 14.26 -7.04 -0.68
C MET A 41 14.71 -5.61 -0.32
N ILE A 42 13.77 -4.67 -0.22
CA ILE A 42 14.03 -3.25 0.07
C ILE A 42 13.65 -2.87 1.51
N GLY A 43 13.28 -3.84 2.35
CA GLY A 43 12.88 -3.64 3.73
C GLY A 43 11.54 -4.30 4.08
N THR A 44 11.00 -3.92 5.23
CA THR A 44 9.77 -4.52 5.78
C THR A 44 8.63 -3.51 5.76
N MET A 45 7.56 -3.83 5.05
CA MET A 45 6.29 -3.13 5.16
C MET A 45 5.62 -3.52 6.48
N PRO A 46 5.34 -2.57 7.38
CA PRO A 46 4.66 -2.86 8.65
C PRO A 46 3.23 -3.36 8.42
N ALA A 47 2.73 -4.09 9.40
CA ALA A 47 1.33 -4.48 9.46
C ALA A 47 0.46 -3.34 10.02
N PHE A 48 -0.72 -3.20 9.46
CA PHE A 48 -1.78 -2.27 9.84
C PHE A 48 -3.08 -3.06 10.12
N PRO A 49 -3.09 -3.95 11.13
CA PRO A 49 -4.20 -4.87 11.39
C PRO A 49 -5.50 -4.17 11.81
N TYR A 50 -5.44 -2.87 12.10
CA TYR A 50 -6.58 -2.04 12.48
C TYR A 50 -7.33 -1.45 11.27
N ILE A 51 -6.80 -1.57 10.05
CA ILE A 51 -7.49 -1.11 8.83
C ILE A 51 -8.61 -2.09 8.49
N SER A 52 -9.84 -1.58 8.38
CA SER A 52 -11.02 -2.39 8.04
C SER A 52 -11.02 -2.82 6.57
N ASP A 53 -11.82 -3.84 6.22
CA ASP A 53 -11.93 -4.27 4.82
C ASP A 53 -12.56 -3.18 3.92
N GLU A 54 -13.44 -2.34 4.46
CA GLU A 54 -13.96 -1.16 3.76
C GLU A 54 -12.88 -0.11 3.49
N GLU A 55 -12.00 0.14 4.46
CA GLU A 55 -10.87 1.05 4.28
C GLU A 55 -9.86 0.51 3.26
N VAL A 56 -9.60 -0.80 3.26
CA VAL A 56 -8.78 -1.44 2.21
C VAL A 56 -9.40 -1.25 0.83
N ALA A 57 -10.72 -1.41 0.70
CA ALA A 57 -11.41 -1.18 -0.57
C ALA A 57 -11.29 0.28 -1.03
N ALA A 58 -11.45 1.25 -0.12
CA ALA A 58 -11.28 2.67 -0.44
C ALA A 58 -9.84 3.01 -0.86
N ILE A 59 -8.83 2.39 -0.23
CA ILE A 59 -7.43 2.54 -0.64
C ILE A 59 -7.20 1.96 -2.04
N ALA A 60 -7.72 0.76 -2.31
CA ALA A 60 -7.58 0.11 -3.60
C ALA A 60 -8.27 0.92 -4.72
N GLU A 61 -9.44 1.49 -4.44
CA GLU A 61 -10.15 2.39 -5.36
C GLU A 61 -9.34 3.65 -5.63
N HIS A 62 -8.80 4.29 -4.58
CA HIS A 62 -7.94 5.46 -4.73
C HIS A 62 -6.72 5.16 -5.63
N LEU A 63 -6.02 4.05 -5.39
CA LEU A 63 -4.86 3.64 -6.19
C LEU A 63 -5.21 3.33 -7.65
N ASN A 64 -6.40 2.78 -7.91
CA ASN A 64 -6.88 2.56 -9.28
C ASN A 64 -7.14 3.86 -10.03
N ASN A 65 -7.58 4.91 -9.33
CA ASN A 65 -7.83 6.23 -9.93
C ASN A 65 -6.55 7.05 -10.14
N THR A 66 -5.43 6.65 -9.55
CA THR A 66 -4.11 7.30 -9.66
C THR A 66 -3.23 6.69 -10.77
N LYS A 67 -3.74 5.68 -11.50
CA LYS A 67 -3.03 5.02 -12.61
C LYS A 67 -2.61 5.97 -13.73
#